data_AF-A0A1W2H8M2-F1
#
_entry.id   AF-A0A1W2H8M2-F1
#
_cell.length_a   1.000
_cell.length_b   1.000
_cell.length_c   1.000
_cell.angle_alpha   90.00
_cell.angle_beta   90.00
_cell.angle_gamma   90.00
#
_symmetry.space_group_name_H-M   'P 1'
#
loop_
_entity.id
_entity.type
_entity.pdbx_description
1 polymer ?
#
loop_
_entity_poly.entity_id
_entity_poly.type
_entity_poly.pdbx_seq_one_letter_code
_entity_poly.pdbx_strand_id
1 'polypeptide(L)'
;MKELNNSFYQMLIKIAATVILTIVVGFFLRHFFQEGQNVLAWTIPSIIALGLIYWIVISYFKEKDVKNSYYVNKYHDVFFKGTIIFAISLVVISIIYSVLMYLEQKNIFAIVGLLMLVIWLAVFMIYFVWSVYHYNINFGITDGEWAEIAEAKRQGRNLELENPALQIREPKYNPYRSQTFGLPPGTVRGMIAFTLLFGGISLLVASMGTEEINPEMMQLRIQQFEFFETAFLMMIAFYFGDRSLKYFRDRWRNPNQAGSTPESSPVKTQSNTPADGIPATTPGFEDSVAEDDWAFYEEDREFGISTSGAESSPSPFSKLKNDLNVNSPDAQGLVNTFGFVQIRDNANGKILNDEQLIDSLENLSKTKNINLSLPVVKAVIEVESSGRGHLKNGNAKILFEGHLFWRLLKDKGMSDEELENLQKTNKDILYKTWTREFYKGGIGEYDRLERAKKIDPKLAVYSASWGLFQILGENLEHNIKSRIGEEEDKYKTWEEFELKQHEHEKYHFLDFLAFIMTKKLKGTPLVNFISENENSNGEYNWANFAWGYNGSGYKANKYDIRLKAAYEKYKKIHQ
;
A
#
# COMPACT_ATOMS: atom_id res chain seq x y z
N MET A 1 -53.83 -9.36 18.69
CA MET A 1 -53.74 -8.52 19.92
C MET A 1 -53.01 -9.21 21.08
N LYS A 2 -53.31 -10.47 21.45
CA LYS A 2 -52.59 -11.19 22.54
C LYS A 2 -51.08 -11.35 22.33
N GLU A 3 -50.61 -11.62 21.11
CA GLU A 3 -49.17 -11.75 20.81
C GLU A 3 -48.40 -10.42 20.86
N LEU A 4 -49.00 -9.31 20.38
CA LEU A 4 -48.39 -7.98 20.46
C LEU A 4 -48.17 -7.56 21.92
N ASN A 5 -49.13 -7.88 22.78
CA ASN A 5 -49.04 -7.56 24.20
C ASN A 5 -47.89 -8.32 24.87
N ASN A 6 -47.73 -9.63 24.58
CA ASN A 6 -46.68 -10.45 25.16
C ASN A 6 -45.26 -10.00 24.73
N SER A 7 -45.08 -9.64 23.45
CA SER A 7 -43.78 -9.15 22.98
C SER A 7 -43.39 -7.78 23.57
N PHE A 8 -44.36 -6.90 23.82
CA PHE A 8 -44.12 -5.60 24.45
C PHE A 8 -43.69 -5.75 25.92
N TYR A 9 -44.36 -6.63 26.67
CA TYR A 9 -43.97 -6.93 28.06
C TYR A 9 -42.58 -7.56 28.15
N GLN A 10 -42.21 -8.45 27.23
CA GLN A 10 -40.85 -9.01 27.19
C GLN A 10 -39.78 -7.94 26.92
N MET A 11 -40.07 -6.95 26.07
CA MET A 11 -39.17 -5.81 25.85
C MET A 11 -38.99 -5.00 27.14
N LEU A 12 -40.08 -4.64 27.82
CA LEU A 12 -40.05 -3.91 29.08
C LEU A 12 -39.30 -4.65 30.19
N ILE A 13 -39.48 -5.97 30.31
CA ILE A 13 -38.75 -6.80 31.29
C ILE A 13 -37.25 -6.76 31.01
N LYS A 14 -36.83 -6.86 29.74
CA LYS A 14 -35.40 -6.80 29.38
C LYS A 14 -34.79 -5.43 29.66
N ILE A 15 -35.52 -4.34 29.40
CA ILE A 15 -35.09 -2.98 29.74
C ILE A 15 -34.95 -2.84 31.26
N ALA A 16 -35.97 -3.24 32.02
CA ALA A 16 -35.96 -3.19 33.48
C ALA A 16 -34.80 -4.02 34.07
N ALA A 17 -34.57 -5.23 33.57
CA ALA A 17 -33.45 -6.08 33.98
C ALA A 17 -32.10 -5.41 33.70
N THR A 18 -31.96 -4.74 32.55
CA THR A 18 -30.73 -4.02 32.19
C THR A 18 -30.49 -2.84 33.15
N VAL A 19 -31.53 -2.07 33.49
CA VAL A 19 -31.41 -0.96 34.46
C VAL A 19 -31.04 -1.47 35.85
N ILE A 20 -31.67 -2.56 36.32
CA ILE A 20 -31.34 -3.17 37.62
C ILE A 20 -29.90 -3.66 37.64
N LEU A 21 -29.46 -4.36 36.59
CA LEU A 21 -28.08 -4.83 36.46
C LEU A 21 -27.08 -3.65 36.51
N THR A 22 -27.41 -2.54 35.87
CA THR A 22 -26.59 -1.33 35.87
C THR A 22 -26.41 -0.77 37.29
N ILE A 23 -27.49 -0.74 38.08
CA ILE A 23 -27.45 -0.25 39.45
C ILE A 23 -26.60 -1.18 40.33
N VAL A 24 -26.77 -2.49 40.19
CA VAL A 24 -25.99 -3.50 40.95
C VAL A 24 -24.51 -3.41 40.62
N VAL A 25 -24.16 -3.34 39.33
CA VAL A 25 -22.77 -3.21 38.87
C VAL A 25 -22.17 -1.88 39.32
N GLY A 26 -22.92 -0.77 39.24
CA GLY A 26 -22.46 0.53 39.71
C GLY A 26 -22.15 0.55 41.21
N PHE A 27 -22.99 -0.11 42.02
CA PHE A 27 -22.75 -0.23 43.47
C PHE A 27 -21.52 -1.08 43.79
N PHE A 28 -21.29 -2.15 43.02
CA PHE A 28 -20.09 -2.99 43.14
C PHE A 28 -18.83 -2.25 42.72
N LEU A 29 -18.85 -1.57 41.57
CA LEU A 29 -17.73 -0.78 41.06
C LEU A 29 -17.36 0.36 41.99
N ARG A 30 -18.34 0.95 42.69
CA ARG A 30 -18.08 2.02 43.67
C ARG A 30 -17.06 1.62 44.75
N HIS A 31 -16.98 0.34 45.13
CA HIS A 31 -15.97 -0.13 46.10
C HIS A 31 -14.53 -0.11 45.58
N PHE A 32 -14.33 -0.03 44.26
CA PHE A 32 -13.01 -0.04 43.63
C PHE A 32 -12.47 1.36 43.30
N PHE A 33 -13.32 2.39 43.36
CA PHE A 33 -12.92 3.77 43.07
C PHE A 33 -12.68 4.57 44.35
N GLN A 34 -11.64 5.40 44.36
CA GLN A 34 -11.28 6.27 45.49
C GLN A 34 -12.33 7.39 45.71
N GLU A 35 -12.38 7.96 46.91
CA GLU A 35 -13.25 9.11 47.23
C GLU A 35 -12.97 10.27 46.26
N GLY A 36 -13.99 10.65 45.47
CA GLY A 36 -13.89 11.64 44.39
C GLY A 36 -14.09 11.08 42.98
N GLN A 37 -13.87 9.78 42.76
CA GLN A 37 -14.08 9.11 41.47
C GLN A 37 -15.38 8.28 41.40
N ASN A 38 -16.23 8.39 42.40
CA ASN A 38 -17.51 7.66 42.48
C ASN A 38 -18.40 7.88 41.26
N VAL A 39 -18.29 9.03 40.58
CA VAL A 39 -19.03 9.34 39.35
C VAL A 39 -18.66 8.38 38.21
N LEU A 40 -17.41 7.91 38.14
CA LEU A 40 -16.95 6.94 37.14
C LEU A 40 -17.61 5.57 37.31
N ALA A 41 -17.82 5.15 38.56
CA ALA A 41 -18.47 3.88 38.90
C ALA A 41 -19.92 3.78 38.37
N TRP A 42 -20.62 4.92 38.26
CA TRP A 42 -21.98 4.99 37.75
C TRP A 42 -22.05 5.28 36.24
N THR A 43 -21.13 6.09 35.72
CA THR A 43 -21.13 6.49 34.30
C THR A 43 -20.76 5.33 33.38
N ILE A 44 -19.74 4.53 33.71
CA ILE A 44 -19.28 3.41 32.86
C ILE A 44 -20.41 2.38 32.63
N PRO A 45 -21.09 1.85 33.67
CA PRO A 45 -22.19 0.92 33.47
C PRO A 45 -23.38 1.55 32.75
N SER A 46 -23.69 2.82 33.03
CA SER A 46 -24.81 3.52 32.41
C SER A 46 -24.66 3.66 30.89
N ILE A 47 -23.42 3.88 30.41
CA ILE A 47 -23.11 3.94 28.99
C ILE A 47 -23.34 2.58 28.32
N ILE A 48 -22.91 1.48 28.95
CA ILE A 48 -23.12 0.12 28.44
C ILE A 48 -24.62 -0.21 28.42
N ALA A 49 -25.33 0.18 29.48
CA ALA A 49 -26.77 -0.01 29.59
C ALA A 49 -27.56 0.70 28.48
N LEU A 50 -27.17 1.93 28.13
CA LEU A 50 -27.76 2.67 27.01
C LEU A 50 -27.63 1.90 25.69
N GLY A 51 -26.45 1.32 25.42
CA GLY A 51 -26.23 0.49 24.22
C GLY A 51 -27.11 -0.76 24.19
N LEU A 52 -27.25 -1.45 25.34
CA LEU A 52 -28.10 -2.65 25.46
C LEU A 52 -29.59 -2.31 25.34
N ILE A 53 -30.05 -1.22 25.96
CA ILE A 53 -31.43 -0.74 25.85
C ILE A 53 -31.76 -0.39 24.41
N TYR A 54 -30.85 0.33 23.74
CA TYR A 54 -31.01 0.66 22.32
C TYR A 54 -31.13 -0.61 21.44
N TRP A 55 -30.28 -1.61 21.68
CA TRP A 55 -30.34 -2.90 21.00
C TRP A 55 -31.71 -3.58 21.20
N ILE A 56 -32.22 -3.61 22.43
CA ILE A 56 -33.53 -4.19 22.77
C ILE A 56 -34.64 -3.45 22.01
N VAL A 57 -34.64 -2.12 22.02
CA VAL A 57 -35.66 -1.28 21.37
C VAL A 57 -35.67 -1.49 19.85
N ILE A 58 -34.51 -1.45 19.18
CA ILE A 58 -34.45 -1.71 17.74
C ILE A 58 -34.90 -3.12 17.39
N SER A 59 -34.53 -4.11 18.19
CA SER A 59 -34.94 -5.50 17.94
C SER A 59 -36.47 -5.69 17.99
N TYR A 60 -37.18 -4.83 18.73
CA TYR A 60 -38.63 -4.83 18.85
C TYR A 60 -39.33 -4.09 17.70
N PHE A 61 -38.86 -2.90 17.32
CA PHE A 61 -39.50 -2.08 16.28
C PHE A 61 -39.13 -2.47 14.84
N LYS A 62 -38.22 -3.43 14.63
CA LYS A 62 -37.85 -3.89 13.28
C LYS A 62 -39.03 -4.64 12.63
N GLU A 63 -39.68 -4.00 11.65
CA GLU A 63 -40.79 -4.56 10.88
C GLU A 63 -40.46 -5.94 10.26
N LYS A 64 -41.48 -6.81 10.19
CA LYS A 64 -41.34 -8.17 9.66
C LYS A 64 -40.95 -8.19 8.17
N ASP A 65 -41.29 -7.15 7.40
CA ASP A 65 -41.04 -7.10 5.95
C ASP A 65 -39.58 -6.81 5.58
N VAL A 66 -38.78 -6.24 6.49
CA VAL A 66 -37.32 -6.03 6.29
C VAL A 66 -36.51 -7.32 6.55
N LYS A 67 -37.10 -8.34 7.18
CA LYS A 67 -36.41 -9.60 7.50
C LYS A 67 -36.06 -10.46 6.29
N ASN A 68 -36.70 -10.20 5.14
CA ASN A 68 -36.54 -10.97 3.90
C ASN A 68 -35.91 -10.18 2.74
N SER A 69 -35.30 -9.01 3.00
CA SER A 69 -34.51 -8.33 1.97
C SER A 69 -33.19 -9.09 1.75
N TYR A 70 -32.91 -9.45 0.51
CA TYR A 70 -31.76 -10.26 0.10
C TYR A 70 -30.40 -9.64 0.52
N TYR A 71 -30.37 -8.33 0.77
CA TYR A 71 -29.16 -7.53 0.99
C TYR A 71 -29.02 -6.91 2.38
N VAL A 72 -30.04 -6.98 3.25
CA VAL A 72 -30.03 -6.25 4.53
C VAL A 72 -29.57 -7.18 5.67
N ASN A 73 -28.33 -6.99 6.12
CA ASN A 73 -27.83 -7.70 7.31
C ASN A 73 -28.68 -7.33 8.55
N LYS A 74 -29.10 -8.34 9.30
CA LYS A 74 -29.95 -8.20 10.50
C LYS A 74 -29.36 -7.22 11.54
N TYR A 75 -28.04 -7.18 11.66
CA TYR A 75 -27.31 -6.38 12.65
C TYR A 75 -26.86 -5.00 12.13
N HIS A 76 -27.15 -4.68 10.87
CA HIS A 76 -26.76 -3.42 10.23
C HIS A 76 -27.22 -2.19 11.02
N ASP A 77 -28.54 -2.00 11.13
CA ASP A 77 -29.12 -0.82 11.80
C ASP A 77 -28.64 -0.67 13.25
N VAL A 78 -28.51 -1.80 13.94
CA VAL A 78 -28.10 -1.85 15.33
C VAL A 78 -26.68 -1.28 15.50
N PHE A 79 -25.74 -1.72 14.68
CA PHE A 79 -24.35 -1.30 14.79
C PHE A 79 -24.19 0.16 14.34
N PHE A 80 -24.62 0.48 13.11
CA PHE A 80 -24.36 1.80 12.52
C PHE A 80 -25.16 2.93 13.17
N LYS A 81 -26.48 2.75 13.35
CA LYS A 81 -27.30 3.76 14.04
C LYS A 81 -27.02 3.78 15.55
N GLY A 82 -26.64 2.63 16.13
CA GLY A 82 -26.22 2.54 17.53
C GLY A 82 -24.96 3.31 17.83
N THR A 83 -23.95 3.25 16.95
CA THR A 83 -22.73 4.03 17.12
C THR A 83 -22.98 5.53 17.04
N ILE A 84 -23.89 5.98 16.17
CA ILE A 84 -24.28 7.40 16.09
C ILE A 84 -24.94 7.85 17.40
N ILE A 85 -25.90 7.08 17.92
CA ILE A 85 -26.57 7.40 19.18
C ILE A 85 -25.62 7.35 20.37
N PHE A 86 -24.68 6.40 20.37
CA PHE A 86 -23.62 6.33 21.36
C PHE A 86 -22.72 7.57 21.29
N ALA A 87 -22.32 8.01 20.09
CA ALA A 87 -21.54 9.23 19.90
C ALA A 87 -22.25 10.47 20.47
N ILE A 88 -23.53 10.63 20.13
CA ILE A 88 -24.37 11.74 20.62
C ILE A 88 -24.52 11.67 22.14
N SER A 89 -24.78 10.48 22.69
CA SER A 89 -24.90 10.28 24.15
C SER A 89 -23.62 10.67 24.88
N LEU A 90 -22.45 10.33 24.32
CA LEU A 90 -21.16 10.68 24.88
C LEU A 90 -20.96 12.20 24.91
N VAL A 91 -21.36 12.91 23.85
CA VAL A 91 -21.34 14.39 23.81
C VAL A 91 -22.30 14.99 24.84
N VAL A 92 -23.53 14.49 24.95
CA VAL A 92 -24.51 14.99 25.93
C VAL A 92 -24.02 14.78 27.36
N ILE A 93 -23.49 13.59 27.68
CA ILE A 93 -22.90 13.29 28.99
C ILE A 93 -21.72 14.23 29.26
N SER A 94 -20.88 14.48 28.25
CA SER A 94 -19.76 15.40 28.37
C SER A 94 -20.22 16.83 28.63
N ILE A 95 -21.28 17.32 27.99
CA ILE A 95 -21.86 18.65 28.27
C ILE A 95 -22.40 18.74 29.71
N ILE A 96 -23.08 17.70 30.20
CA ILE A 96 -23.56 17.65 31.58
C ILE A 96 -22.37 17.68 32.55
N TYR A 97 -21.35 16.87 32.28
CA TYR A 97 -20.13 16.84 33.08
C TYR A 97 -19.39 18.19 33.07
N SER A 98 -19.36 18.88 31.92
CA SER A 98 -18.81 20.23 31.79
C SER A 98 -19.51 21.24 32.69
N VAL A 99 -20.84 21.17 32.84
CA VAL A 99 -21.60 22.03 33.75
C VAL A 99 -21.24 21.73 35.21
N LEU A 100 -21.12 20.45 35.59
CA LEU A 100 -20.71 20.06 36.94
C LEU A 100 -19.28 20.53 37.26
N MET A 101 -18.35 20.32 36.34
CA MET A 101 -16.96 20.76 36.47
C MET A 101 -16.85 22.28 36.56
N TYR A 102 -17.71 23.03 35.88
CA TYR A 102 -17.80 24.49 36.00
C TYR A 102 -18.20 24.94 37.41
N LEU A 103 -19.16 24.24 38.03
CA LEU A 103 -19.62 24.56 39.38
C LEU A 103 -18.55 24.30 40.45
N GLU A 104 -17.69 23.29 40.25
CA GLU A 104 -16.63 22.92 41.19
C GLU A 104 -15.33 23.71 40.99
N GLN A 105 -14.79 23.72 39.77
CA GLN A 105 -13.41 24.18 39.51
C GLN A 105 -13.33 25.58 38.88
N LYS A 106 -14.44 26.10 38.32
CA LYS A 106 -14.51 27.38 37.58
C LYS A 106 -13.46 27.55 36.45
N ASN A 107 -12.79 26.47 36.03
CA ASN A 107 -11.79 26.51 34.96
C ASN A 107 -12.46 26.30 33.59
N ILE A 108 -12.82 27.40 32.93
CA ILE A 108 -13.53 27.36 31.64
C ILE A 108 -12.68 26.74 30.52
N PHE A 109 -11.37 26.92 30.56
CA PHE A 109 -10.45 26.48 29.51
C PHE A 109 -10.29 24.95 29.49
N ALA A 110 -10.14 24.33 30.66
CA ALA A 110 -10.10 22.87 30.78
C ALA A 110 -11.40 22.21 30.30
N ILE A 111 -12.55 22.85 30.61
CA ILE A 111 -13.87 22.41 30.15
C ILE A 111 -13.95 22.46 28.61
N VAL A 112 -13.54 23.58 28.01
CA VAL A 112 -13.60 23.76 26.55
C VAL A 112 -12.65 22.79 25.84
N GLY A 113 -11.43 22.58 26.36
CA GLY A 113 -10.50 21.59 25.83
C GLY A 113 -11.12 20.18 25.81
N LEU A 114 -11.64 19.73 26.95
CA LEU A 114 -12.30 18.43 27.06
C LEU A 114 -13.47 18.28 26.08
N LEU A 115 -14.33 19.30 25.97
CA LEU A 115 -15.46 19.29 25.03
C LEU A 115 -15.00 19.20 23.58
N MET A 116 -13.98 19.94 23.17
CA MET A 116 -13.45 19.87 21.81
C MET A 116 -12.96 18.47 21.47
N LEU A 117 -12.22 17.82 22.37
CA LEU A 117 -11.71 16.46 22.17
C LEU A 117 -12.85 15.45 22.08
N VAL A 118 -13.83 15.53 22.98
CA VAL A 118 -14.99 14.63 22.99
C VAL A 118 -15.85 14.80 21.73
N ILE A 119 -16.13 16.05 21.33
CA ILE A 119 -16.88 16.34 20.11
C ILE A 119 -16.13 15.83 18.89
N TRP A 120 -14.81 16.05 18.83
CA TRP A 120 -13.99 15.52 17.73
C TRP A 120 -14.04 14.00 17.66
N LEU A 121 -13.86 13.29 18.79
CA LEU A 121 -13.96 11.83 18.82
C LEU A 121 -15.33 11.32 18.37
N ALA A 122 -16.41 12.02 18.74
CA ALA A 122 -17.75 11.69 18.29
C ALA A 122 -17.90 11.87 16.77
N VAL A 123 -17.43 13.00 16.21
CA VAL A 123 -17.43 13.26 14.76
C VAL A 123 -16.58 12.22 14.01
N PHE A 124 -15.37 11.95 14.49
CA PHE A 124 -14.48 10.93 13.95
C PHE A 124 -15.15 9.56 13.91
N MET A 125 -15.76 9.14 15.02
CA MET A 125 -16.38 7.83 15.13
C MET A 125 -17.57 7.70 14.19
N ILE A 126 -18.41 8.74 14.09
CA ILE A 126 -19.54 8.78 13.14
C ILE A 126 -19.02 8.67 11.70
N TYR A 127 -18.01 9.46 11.34
CA TYR A 127 -17.44 9.45 9.99
C TYR A 127 -16.77 8.12 9.65
N PHE A 128 -15.97 7.56 10.57
CA PHE A 128 -15.27 6.29 10.36
C PHE A 128 -16.26 5.16 10.11
N VAL A 129 -17.28 5.05 10.96
CA VAL A 129 -18.33 4.03 10.85
C VAL A 129 -19.13 4.20 9.57
N TRP A 130 -19.50 5.44 9.23
CA TRP A 130 -20.13 5.74 7.94
C TRP A 130 -19.24 5.35 6.74
N SER A 131 -17.94 5.62 6.80
CA SER A 131 -17.02 5.34 5.69
C SER A 131 -16.87 3.83 5.48
N VAL A 132 -16.69 3.06 6.55
CA VAL A 132 -16.63 1.60 6.49
C VAL A 132 -17.94 1.04 5.97
N TYR A 133 -19.08 1.58 6.40
CA TYR A 133 -20.38 1.19 5.87
C TYR A 133 -20.45 1.40 4.35
N HIS A 134 -20.23 2.64 3.94
CA HIS A 134 -20.43 3.06 2.56
C HIS A 134 -19.51 2.30 1.61
N TYR A 135 -18.23 2.14 1.93
CA TYR A 135 -17.28 1.49 1.03
C TYR A 135 -17.20 -0.02 1.19
N ASN A 136 -17.19 -0.56 2.41
CA ASN A 136 -16.95 -1.99 2.61
C ASN A 136 -18.22 -2.83 2.57
N ILE A 137 -19.35 -2.27 3.00
CA ILE A 137 -20.62 -2.99 3.07
C ILE A 137 -21.49 -2.63 1.87
N ASN A 138 -21.59 -1.35 1.54
CA ASN A 138 -22.38 -0.89 0.40
C ASN A 138 -21.60 -0.78 -0.91
N PHE A 139 -20.29 -1.10 -0.93
CA PHE A 139 -19.44 -1.05 -2.12
C PHE A 139 -19.41 0.29 -2.88
N GLY A 140 -19.63 1.39 -2.16
CA GLY A 140 -19.60 2.75 -2.70
C GLY A 140 -20.91 3.24 -3.31
N ILE A 141 -22.00 2.47 -3.19
CA ILE A 141 -23.34 2.90 -3.62
C ILE A 141 -24.25 3.19 -2.42
N THR A 142 -25.34 3.89 -2.67
CA THR A 142 -26.29 4.34 -1.64
C THR A 142 -27.38 3.30 -1.37
N ASP A 143 -28.03 3.41 -0.20
CA ASP A 143 -29.13 2.51 0.17
C ASP A 143 -30.31 2.59 -0.81
N GLY A 144 -30.53 3.76 -1.42
CA GLY A 144 -31.53 3.97 -2.45
C GLY A 144 -31.23 3.18 -3.73
N GLU A 145 -29.98 3.23 -4.19
CA GLU A 145 -29.53 2.48 -5.37
C GLU A 145 -29.61 0.95 -5.12
N TRP A 146 -29.27 0.50 -3.91
CA TRP A 146 -29.48 -0.91 -3.52
C TRP A 146 -30.95 -1.32 -3.52
N ALA A 147 -31.86 -0.43 -3.11
CA ALA A 147 -33.30 -0.70 -3.15
C ALA A 147 -33.81 -0.83 -4.59
N GLU A 148 -33.32 0.02 -5.50
CA GLU A 148 -33.64 -0.04 -6.93
C GLU A 148 -33.10 -1.32 -7.59
N ILE A 149 -31.86 -1.73 -7.28
CA ILE A 149 -31.29 -3.01 -7.74
C ILE A 149 -32.12 -4.20 -7.21
N ALA A 150 -32.50 -4.16 -5.92
CA ALA A 150 -33.31 -5.21 -5.31
C ALA A 150 -34.72 -5.28 -5.92
N GLU A 151 -35.34 -4.14 -6.24
CA GLU A 151 -36.64 -4.08 -6.92
C GLU A 151 -36.56 -4.61 -8.36
N ALA A 152 -35.53 -4.20 -9.12
CA ALA A 152 -35.29 -4.70 -10.47
C ALA A 152 -35.15 -6.23 -10.49
N LYS A 153 -34.42 -6.79 -9.51
CA LYS A 153 -34.23 -8.23 -9.33
C LYS A 153 -35.52 -8.96 -8.93
N ARG A 154 -36.34 -8.36 -8.06
CA ARG A 154 -37.67 -8.89 -7.68
C ARG A 154 -38.65 -8.94 -8.84
N GLN A 155 -38.57 -7.97 -9.75
CA GLN A 155 -39.42 -7.90 -10.94
C GLN A 155 -38.93 -8.81 -12.10
N GLY A 156 -37.86 -9.59 -11.90
CA GLY A 156 -37.35 -10.52 -12.91
C GLY A 156 -36.77 -9.84 -14.15
N ARG A 157 -36.46 -8.53 -14.08
CA ARG A 157 -35.74 -7.84 -15.15
C ARG A 157 -34.30 -8.31 -15.08
N ASN A 158 -33.79 -8.89 -16.16
CA ASN A 158 -32.37 -9.22 -16.27
C ASN A 158 -31.58 -7.91 -16.13
N LEU A 159 -30.76 -7.78 -15.07
CA LEU A 159 -29.90 -6.61 -14.83
C LEU A 159 -28.95 -6.28 -16.00
N GLU A 160 -28.73 -7.24 -16.92
CA GLU A 160 -27.90 -7.06 -18.11
C GLU A 160 -28.62 -6.37 -19.28
N LEU A 161 -29.96 -6.37 -19.30
CA LEU A 161 -30.75 -5.92 -20.44
C LEU A 161 -32.02 -5.21 -19.95
N GLU A 162 -32.14 -3.92 -20.25
CA GLU A 162 -33.36 -3.09 -20.14
C GLU A 162 -33.62 -2.31 -18.84
N ASN A 163 -32.67 -1.45 -18.43
CA ASN A 163 -33.08 -0.12 -17.96
C ASN A 163 -32.05 0.97 -18.34
N PRO A 164 -32.27 1.74 -19.43
CA PRO A 164 -31.35 2.79 -19.88
C PRO A 164 -31.15 3.93 -18.87
N ALA A 165 -32.01 4.03 -17.84
CA ALA A 165 -31.93 5.03 -16.79
C ALA A 165 -31.00 4.62 -15.62
N LEU A 166 -30.72 3.33 -15.47
CA LEU A 166 -29.94 2.76 -14.36
C LEU A 166 -28.67 2.13 -14.92
N GLN A 167 -27.66 2.96 -15.20
CA GLN A 167 -26.31 2.51 -15.53
C GLN A 167 -25.59 1.84 -14.33
N ILE A 168 -26.31 1.50 -13.26
CA ILE A 168 -25.76 1.03 -12.00
C ILE A 168 -25.82 -0.50 -12.00
N ARG A 169 -24.69 -1.12 -12.33
CA ARG A 169 -24.49 -2.57 -12.22
C ARG A 169 -24.31 -2.95 -10.75
N GLU A 170 -24.85 -4.10 -10.33
CA GLU A 170 -24.61 -4.65 -8.98
C GLU A 170 -23.10 -4.80 -8.74
N PRO A 171 -22.50 -4.02 -7.81
CA PRO A 171 -21.08 -4.10 -7.56
C PRO A 171 -20.76 -5.42 -6.83
N LYS A 172 -19.84 -6.22 -7.40
CA LYS A 172 -19.44 -7.51 -6.82
C LYS A 172 -18.50 -7.35 -5.63
N TYR A 173 -17.71 -6.27 -5.60
CA TYR A 173 -16.66 -6.04 -4.60
C TYR A 173 -16.48 -4.56 -4.29
N ASN A 174 -15.89 -4.25 -3.13
CA ASN A 174 -15.47 -2.90 -2.78
C ASN A 174 -14.35 -2.41 -3.74
N PRO A 175 -14.52 -1.25 -4.41
CA PRO A 175 -13.49 -0.68 -5.30
C PRO A 175 -12.17 -0.33 -4.58
N TYR A 176 -12.20 -0.08 -3.27
CA TYR A 176 -11.02 0.28 -2.48
C TYR A 176 -10.50 -0.89 -1.63
N ARG A 177 -10.84 -2.15 -1.96
CA ARG A 177 -10.47 -3.33 -1.16
C ARG A 177 -8.96 -3.47 -0.89
N SER A 178 -8.11 -2.94 -1.78
CA SER A 178 -6.65 -2.96 -1.65
C SER A 178 -6.09 -1.88 -0.73
N GLN A 179 -6.91 -0.88 -0.36
CA GLN A 179 -6.54 0.23 0.50
C GLN A 179 -6.78 -0.09 1.98
N THR A 180 -6.11 0.63 2.88
CA THR A 180 -6.27 0.45 4.33
C THR A 180 -7.73 0.55 4.76
N PHE A 181 -8.21 -0.46 5.48
CA PHE A 181 -9.62 -0.60 5.87
C PHE A 181 -10.63 -0.61 4.71
N GLY A 182 -10.21 -0.79 3.45
CA GLY A 182 -11.12 -0.72 2.31
C GLY A 182 -11.64 0.68 1.99
N LEU A 183 -10.93 1.73 2.43
CA LEU A 183 -11.36 3.12 2.29
C LEU A 183 -10.60 3.85 1.17
N PRO A 184 -11.16 4.94 0.61
CA PRO A 184 -10.47 5.75 -0.39
C PRO A 184 -9.07 6.18 0.07
N PRO A 185 -8.09 6.25 -0.85
CA PRO A 185 -6.71 6.60 -0.51
C PRO A 185 -6.66 7.96 0.18
N GLY A 186 -5.96 8.01 1.31
CA GLY A 186 -5.81 9.22 2.13
C GLY A 186 -6.85 9.40 3.23
N THR A 187 -7.96 8.63 3.24
CA THR A 187 -9.00 8.74 4.27
C THR A 187 -8.46 8.43 5.67
N VAL A 188 -7.77 7.29 5.84
CA VAL A 188 -7.16 6.88 7.12
C VAL A 188 -6.09 7.87 7.59
N ARG A 189 -5.26 8.36 6.66
CA ARG A 189 -4.22 9.35 6.95
C ARG A 189 -4.82 10.67 7.44
N GLY A 190 -5.82 11.19 6.73
CA GLY A 190 -6.51 12.41 7.11
C GLY A 190 -7.17 12.28 8.47
N MET A 191 -7.84 11.16 8.73
CA MET A 191 -8.46 10.85 10.02
C MET A 191 -7.46 10.89 11.19
N ILE A 192 -6.27 10.30 11.03
CA ILE A 192 -5.21 10.34 12.05
C ILE A 192 -4.66 11.76 12.21
N ALA A 193 -4.38 12.45 11.09
CA ALA A 193 -3.83 13.81 11.10
C ALA A 193 -4.76 14.81 11.82
N PHE A 194 -6.06 14.78 11.52
CA PHE A 194 -7.03 15.62 12.23
C PHE A 194 -7.17 15.24 13.70
N THR A 195 -7.06 13.95 14.04
CA THR A 195 -7.11 13.52 15.46
C THR A 195 -5.93 14.05 16.27
N LEU A 196 -4.74 14.05 15.69
CA LEU A 196 -3.58 14.68 16.32
C LEU A 196 -3.74 16.20 16.42
N LEU A 197 -4.29 16.84 15.39
CA LEU A 197 -4.55 18.28 15.39
C LEU A 197 -5.53 18.70 16.49
N PHE A 198 -6.71 18.06 16.55
CA PHE A 198 -7.71 18.36 17.56
C PHE A 198 -7.27 17.94 18.96
N GLY A 199 -6.46 16.88 19.08
CA GLY A 199 -5.80 16.51 20.34
C GLY A 199 -4.86 17.61 20.84
N GLY A 200 -3.99 18.12 19.97
CA GLY A 200 -3.07 19.22 20.27
C GLY A 200 -3.80 20.53 20.60
N ILE A 201 -4.83 20.90 19.82
CA ILE A 201 -5.65 22.11 20.08
C ILE A 201 -6.40 21.99 21.40
N SER A 202 -6.96 20.81 21.70
CA SER A 202 -7.62 20.54 22.98
C SER A 202 -6.67 20.72 24.15
N LEU A 203 -5.46 20.17 24.05
CA LEU A 203 -4.42 20.32 25.07
C LEU A 203 -3.99 21.79 25.22
N LEU A 204 -3.85 22.51 24.11
CA LEU A 204 -3.53 23.94 24.09
C LEU A 204 -4.58 24.76 24.82
N VAL A 205 -5.85 24.59 24.47
CA VAL A 205 -6.91 25.33 25.14
C VAL A 205 -6.99 24.95 26.61
N ALA A 206 -6.89 23.67 26.97
CA ALA A 206 -6.89 23.25 28.38
C ALA A 206 -5.72 23.88 29.17
N SER A 207 -4.57 24.12 28.51
CA SER A 207 -3.40 24.74 29.13
C SER A 207 -3.54 26.21 29.48
N MET A 208 -4.37 26.96 28.76
CA MET A 208 -4.55 28.39 28.97
C MET A 208 -5.20 28.74 30.32
N GLY A 209 -5.92 27.80 30.94
CA GLY A 209 -6.59 28.00 32.23
C GLY A 209 -5.84 27.46 33.43
N THR A 210 -4.61 26.98 33.28
CA THR A 210 -3.81 26.47 34.38
C THR A 210 -2.72 27.46 34.74
N GLU A 211 -2.81 28.08 35.90
CA GLU A 211 -1.67 28.80 36.51
C GLU A 211 -0.71 27.75 37.09
N GLU A 212 0.24 27.29 36.27
CA GLU A 212 1.19 26.26 36.69
C GLU A 212 2.31 26.86 37.54
N ILE A 213 2.38 26.44 38.81
CA ILE A 213 3.45 26.79 39.75
C ILE A 213 4.53 25.67 39.81
N ASN A 214 4.22 24.44 39.34
CA ASN A 214 5.11 23.28 39.43
C ASN A 214 5.93 23.04 38.14
N PRO A 215 7.27 23.10 38.19
CA PRO A 215 8.15 22.85 37.04
C PRO A 215 7.97 21.47 36.38
N GLU A 216 7.66 20.42 37.14
CA GLU A 216 7.51 19.05 36.60
C GLU A 216 6.28 18.92 35.70
N MET A 217 5.17 19.56 36.10
CA MET A 217 3.92 19.55 35.31
C MET A 217 4.07 20.36 34.02
N MET A 218 4.80 21.48 34.08
CA MET A 218 5.15 22.28 32.91
C MET A 218 6.00 21.48 31.91
N GLN A 219 6.99 20.71 32.39
CA GLN A 219 7.83 19.87 31.53
C GLN A 219 7.01 18.75 30.85
N LEU A 220 6.14 18.07 31.61
CA LEU A 220 5.27 17.03 31.06
C LEU A 220 4.37 17.59 29.95
N ARG A 221 3.82 18.79 30.14
CA ARG A 221 2.98 19.47 29.16
C ARG A 221 3.75 19.83 27.89
N ILE A 222 4.97 20.34 28.02
CA ILE A 222 5.85 20.64 26.87
C ILE A 222 6.09 19.37 26.05
N GLN A 223 6.42 18.26 26.70
CA GLN A 223 6.62 16.96 26.03
C GLN A 223 5.36 16.49 25.29
N GLN A 224 4.17 16.69 25.87
CA GLN A 224 2.92 16.36 25.21
C GLN A 224 2.69 17.24 23.97
N PHE A 225 2.97 18.55 24.02
CA PHE A 225 2.89 19.42 22.85
C PHE A 225 3.88 19.02 21.76
N GLU A 226 5.14 18.78 22.11
CA GLU A 226 6.17 18.32 21.17
C GLU A 226 5.77 17.00 20.50
N PHE A 227 5.14 16.08 21.25
CA PHE A 227 4.60 14.84 20.70
C PHE A 227 3.52 15.11 19.65
N PHE A 228 2.50 15.93 19.97
CA PHE A 228 1.42 16.23 19.03
C PHE A 228 1.92 17.01 17.82
N GLU A 229 2.83 17.97 18.00
CA GLU A 229 3.46 18.74 16.92
C GLU A 229 4.25 17.81 15.99
N THR A 230 5.15 16.99 16.54
CA THR A 230 5.99 16.08 15.76
C THR A 230 5.12 15.05 15.02
N ALA A 231 4.14 14.46 15.70
CA ALA A 231 3.24 13.49 15.09
C ALA A 231 2.37 14.14 14.00
N PHE A 232 1.86 15.35 14.22
CA PHE A 232 1.08 16.09 13.23
C PHE A 232 1.92 16.46 12.01
N LEU A 233 3.12 17.02 12.21
CA LEU A 233 4.05 17.35 11.13
C LEU A 233 4.45 16.12 10.33
N MET A 234 4.73 14.99 10.99
CA MET A 234 5.02 13.72 10.32
C MET A 234 3.83 13.24 9.49
N MET A 235 2.61 13.33 10.01
CA MET A 235 1.39 12.92 9.29
C MET A 235 1.07 13.85 8.12
N ILE A 236 1.29 15.16 8.25
CA ILE A 236 1.15 16.14 7.17
C ILE A 236 2.23 15.90 6.11
N ALA A 237 3.48 15.64 6.49
CA ALA A 237 4.54 15.26 5.56
C ALA A 237 4.21 13.95 4.82
N PHE A 238 3.56 12.98 5.47
CA PHE A 238 3.10 11.74 4.84
C PHE A 238 1.86 11.93 3.95
N TYR A 239 0.96 12.87 4.30
CA TYR A 239 -0.24 13.19 3.53
C TYR A 239 0.08 14.04 2.29
N PHE A 240 0.99 15.00 2.45
CA PHE A 240 1.40 15.93 1.41
C PHE A 240 2.66 15.50 0.68
N GLY A 241 3.47 14.57 1.19
CA GLY A 241 4.76 14.19 0.61
C GLY A 241 4.73 13.95 -0.90
N ASP A 242 3.65 13.38 -1.44
CA ASP A 242 3.49 13.16 -2.89
C ASP A 242 2.71 14.29 -3.63
N ARG A 243 1.80 15.00 -2.95
CA ARG A 243 0.96 16.08 -3.55
C ARG A 243 1.52 17.49 -3.38
N SER A 244 2.18 17.81 -2.27
CA SER A 244 2.90 19.08 -2.09
C SER A 244 4.14 19.12 -2.95
N LEU A 245 4.84 18.00 -3.19
CA LEU A 245 5.90 17.95 -4.19
C LEU A 245 5.38 18.34 -5.59
N LYS A 246 4.17 17.92 -5.96
CA LYS A 246 3.50 18.38 -7.20
C LYS A 246 3.13 19.86 -7.16
N TYR A 247 2.57 20.36 -6.05
CA TYR A 247 2.16 21.76 -5.89
C TYR A 247 3.33 22.76 -5.80
N PHE A 248 4.41 22.37 -5.13
CA PHE A 248 5.66 23.15 -5.05
C PHE A 248 6.41 23.10 -6.38
N ARG A 249 6.37 21.99 -7.12
CA ARG A 249 6.91 21.90 -8.48
C ARG A 249 6.22 22.87 -9.45
N ASP A 250 4.91 23.05 -9.34
CA ASP A 250 4.16 23.99 -10.20
C ASP A 250 4.41 25.46 -9.82
N ARG A 251 4.59 25.75 -8.52
CA ARG A 251 4.91 27.10 -8.02
C ARG A 251 6.37 27.51 -8.28
N TRP A 252 7.30 26.56 -8.24
CA TRP A 252 8.72 26.76 -8.60
C TRP A 252 8.93 26.85 -10.11
N ARG A 253 8.05 26.26 -10.92
CA ARG A 253 8.12 26.39 -12.38
C ARG A 253 7.73 27.78 -12.90
N ASN A 254 6.88 28.52 -12.19
CA ASN A 254 6.46 29.88 -12.60
C ASN A 254 6.13 30.78 -11.40
N PRO A 255 7.12 31.53 -10.86
CA PRO A 255 6.93 32.40 -9.69
C PRO A 255 6.04 33.63 -9.95
N ASN A 256 5.78 34.00 -11.20
CA ASN A 256 5.22 35.30 -11.58
C ASN A 256 3.73 35.31 -11.95
N GLN A 257 2.97 34.23 -11.71
CA GLN A 257 1.51 34.22 -11.90
C GLN A 257 0.71 34.48 -10.61
N ALA A 258 1.28 35.27 -9.69
CA ALA A 258 0.52 35.84 -8.58
C ALA A 258 -0.15 37.16 -9.03
N GLY A 259 -1.18 37.07 -9.87
CA GLY A 259 -2.02 38.24 -10.18
C GLY A 259 -2.70 38.20 -11.54
N SER A 260 -3.80 37.47 -11.67
CA SER A 260 -4.93 37.89 -12.53
C SER A 260 -6.13 36.97 -12.30
N THR A 261 -7.25 37.59 -11.98
CA THR A 261 -8.59 37.00 -11.88
C THR A 261 -9.11 36.52 -13.24
N PRO A 262 -10.05 35.55 -13.27
CA PRO A 262 -10.48 34.92 -14.52
C PRO A 262 -11.61 35.70 -15.21
N GLU A 263 -11.45 36.00 -16.50
CA GLU A 263 -12.54 36.42 -17.38
C GLU A 263 -12.71 35.48 -18.58
N SER A 264 -13.94 35.44 -19.08
CA SER A 264 -14.62 34.38 -19.82
C SER A 264 -14.55 34.47 -21.35
N SER A 265 -14.30 33.32 -22.02
CA SER A 265 -14.82 32.86 -23.35
C SER A 265 -14.58 33.77 -24.60
N PRO A 266 -14.81 33.35 -25.88
CA PRO A 266 -15.42 32.11 -26.40
C PRO A 266 -14.73 31.43 -27.61
N VAL A 267 -15.30 30.27 -27.93
CA VAL A 267 -15.12 29.29 -29.02
C VAL A 267 -15.06 29.87 -30.45
N LYS A 268 -14.26 29.24 -31.34
CA LYS A 268 -14.56 29.12 -32.78
C LYS A 268 -14.28 27.72 -33.32
N THR A 269 -15.30 27.20 -33.99
CA THR A 269 -15.43 25.92 -34.69
C THR A 269 -14.78 25.97 -36.08
N GLN A 270 -14.15 24.88 -36.54
CA GLN A 270 -14.17 24.51 -37.96
C GLN A 270 -13.90 23.01 -38.16
N SER A 271 -14.74 22.43 -39.01
CA SER A 271 -14.84 21.04 -39.46
C SER A 271 -13.83 20.70 -40.56
N ASN A 272 -13.42 19.43 -40.68
CA ASN A 272 -13.50 18.65 -41.93
C ASN A 272 -13.24 17.14 -41.73
N THR A 273 -13.89 16.37 -42.59
CA THR A 273 -14.15 14.91 -42.67
C THR A 273 -12.92 14.03 -43.05
N PRO A 274 -13.03 12.69 -42.96
CA PRO A 274 -11.90 11.76 -42.81
C PRO A 274 -11.31 11.25 -44.13
N ALA A 275 -10.02 10.94 -44.12
CA ALA A 275 -9.36 10.12 -45.14
C ALA A 275 -8.47 9.08 -44.45
N ASP A 276 -8.65 7.83 -44.87
CA ASP A 276 -7.91 6.65 -44.45
C ASP A 276 -6.40 6.81 -44.58
N GLY A 277 -5.69 6.39 -43.54
CA GLY A 277 -4.24 6.29 -43.52
C GLY A 277 -3.76 6.02 -42.11
N ILE A 278 -3.29 4.80 -41.85
CA ILE A 278 -2.58 4.43 -40.63
C ILE A 278 -1.26 5.21 -40.57
N PRO A 279 -0.91 5.83 -39.44
CA PRO A 279 0.49 5.91 -39.05
C PRO A 279 0.70 5.36 -37.64
N ALA A 280 1.59 4.37 -37.57
CA ALA A 280 2.31 4.03 -36.36
C ALA A 280 3.09 5.24 -35.83
N THR A 281 3.05 5.50 -34.52
CA THR A 281 4.20 5.88 -33.68
C THR A 281 3.76 6.14 -32.24
N THR A 282 4.40 5.42 -31.33
CA THR A 282 4.35 5.58 -29.88
C THR A 282 5.41 6.59 -29.42
N PRO A 283 5.07 7.56 -28.56
CA PRO A 283 6.00 8.13 -27.58
C PRO A 283 5.50 7.74 -26.17
N GLY A 284 6.18 6.91 -25.38
CA GLY A 284 7.60 6.99 -25.03
C GLY A 284 7.81 7.91 -23.82
N PHE A 285 7.18 7.60 -22.68
CA PHE A 285 7.52 8.07 -21.32
C PHE A 285 6.63 7.27 -20.34
N GLU A 286 7.08 6.07 -19.94
CA GLU A 286 6.49 5.31 -18.83
C GLU A 286 6.99 5.92 -17.52
N ASP A 287 6.07 6.63 -16.87
CA ASP A 287 6.16 7.08 -15.49
C ASP A 287 6.03 5.81 -14.63
N SER A 288 7.01 5.45 -13.79
CA SER A 288 7.02 4.19 -13.04
C SER A 288 5.86 4.06 -12.04
N VAL A 289 5.16 5.17 -11.76
CA VAL A 289 3.90 5.19 -10.98
C VAL A 289 2.71 4.72 -11.84
N ALA A 290 2.76 4.94 -13.15
CA ALA A 290 1.77 4.43 -14.09
C ALA A 290 1.89 2.92 -14.30
N GLU A 291 3.06 2.31 -14.13
CA GLU A 291 3.25 0.84 -14.19
C GLU A 291 2.69 0.13 -12.95
N ASP A 292 2.82 0.72 -11.76
CA ASP A 292 2.17 0.22 -10.55
C ASP A 292 0.64 0.31 -10.68
N ASP A 293 0.12 1.44 -11.17
CA ASP A 293 -1.30 1.59 -11.49
C ASP A 293 -1.74 0.60 -12.59
N TRP A 294 -0.90 0.33 -13.59
CA TRP A 294 -1.18 -0.62 -14.67
C TRP A 294 -1.23 -2.07 -14.17
N ALA A 295 -0.36 -2.45 -13.23
CA ALA A 295 -0.39 -3.76 -12.57
C ALA A 295 -1.67 -3.95 -11.72
N PHE A 296 -2.20 -2.88 -11.12
CA PHE A 296 -3.51 -2.90 -10.47
C PHE A 296 -4.68 -2.96 -11.48
N TYR A 297 -4.57 -2.25 -12.62
CA TYR A 297 -5.55 -2.32 -13.72
C TYR A 297 -5.58 -3.69 -14.40
N GLU A 298 -4.46 -4.38 -14.49
CA GLU A 298 -4.39 -5.75 -15.02
C GLU A 298 -4.96 -6.78 -14.04
N GLU A 299 -4.76 -6.59 -12.74
CA GLU A 299 -5.42 -7.37 -11.68
C GLU A 299 -6.96 -7.20 -11.74
N ASP A 300 -7.47 -6.03 -12.15
CA ASP A 300 -8.91 -5.79 -12.38
C ASP A 300 -9.41 -6.33 -13.74
N ARG A 301 -8.55 -6.45 -14.76
CA ARG A 301 -8.88 -7.11 -16.05
C ARG A 301 -8.95 -8.63 -15.93
N GLU A 302 -8.08 -9.24 -15.11
CA GLU A 302 -7.96 -10.69 -14.95
C GLU A 302 -9.19 -11.31 -14.25
N PHE A 303 -9.95 -10.51 -13.48
CA PHE A 303 -11.17 -10.95 -12.77
C PHE A 303 -12.51 -10.48 -13.40
N GLY A 304 -12.48 -9.90 -14.60
CA GLY A 304 -13.68 -9.72 -15.44
C GLY A 304 -14.64 -8.62 -14.99
N ILE A 305 -14.16 -7.38 -14.83
CA ILE A 305 -15.00 -6.17 -14.88
C ILE A 305 -14.65 -5.42 -16.17
N SER A 306 -15.44 -5.62 -17.21
CA SER A 306 -15.46 -4.73 -18.36
C SER A 306 -16.10 -3.40 -17.94
N THR A 307 -15.31 -2.36 -17.71
CA THR A 307 -15.77 -0.96 -17.75
C THR A 307 -15.98 -0.56 -19.21
N SER A 308 -16.99 -1.16 -19.84
CA SER A 308 -17.47 -0.71 -21.15
C SER A 308 -18.46 0.44 -20.94
N GLY A 309 -18.02 1.67 -21.17
CA GLY A 309 -18.93 2.81 -21.32
C GLY A 309 -18.39 4.15 -20.82
N ALA A 310 -17.44 4.74 -21.54
CA ALA A 310 -17.32 6.19 -21.71
C ALA A 310 -16.21 6.47 -22.74
N GLU A 311 -16.61 6.65 -24.00
CA GLU A 311 -15.76 7.30 -24.99
C GLU A 311 -15.37 8.70 -24.47
N SER A 312 -14.08 8.95 -24.31
CA SER A 312 -13.57 10.30 -24.06
C SER A 312 -12.62 10.71 -25.18
N SER A 313 -13.10 11.66 -25.97
CA SER A 313 -12.34 12.47 -26.92
C SER A 313 -11.10 13.10 -26.26
N PRO A 314 -10.00 13.33 -27.01
CA PRO A 314 -8.71 13.70 -26.45
C PRO A 314 -8.74 15.10 -25.81
N SER A 315 -8.18 15.22 -24.61
CA SER A 315 -8.10 16.49 -23.87
C SER A 315 -7.10 17.47 -24.51
N PRO A 316 -7.28 18.80 -24.36
CA PRO A 316 -6.46 19.84 -24.99
C PRO A 316 -4.98 19.88 -24.55
N PHE A 317 -4.57 19.00 -23.63
CA PHE A 317 -3.24 18.97 -23.02
C PHE A 317 -2.14 18.35 -23.89
N SER A 318 -2.49 17.59 -24.92
CA SER A 318 -1.51 16.95 -25.81
C SER A 318 -0.84 17.94 -26.78
N LYS A 319 -1.52 19.05 -27.13
CA LYS A 319 -0.95 20.10 -28.00
C LYS A 319 -0.04 21.07 -27.24
N LEU A 320 -0.32 21.35 -25.96
CA LEU A 320 0.51 22.25 -25.15
C LEU A 320 1.84 21.60 -24.71
N LYS A 321 1.88 20.26 -24.56
CA LYS A 321 3.10 19.51 -24.18
C LYS A 321 4.17 19.51 -25.28
N ASN A 322 3.77 19.63 -26.54
CA ASN A 322 4.70 19.68 -27.67
C ASN A 322 5.30 21.07 -27.90
N ASP A 323 4.58 22.15 -27.57
CA ASP A 323 5.06 23.53 -27.78
C ASP A 323 5.94 24.07 -26.64
N LEU A 324 5.99 23.40 -25.49
CA LEU A 324 6.76 23.87 -24.31
C LEU A 324 8.12 23.19 -24.13
N ASN A 325 8.55 22.33 -25.07
CA ASN A 325 9.79 21.56 -24.95
C ASN A 325 11.02 22.26 -25.58
N VAL A 326 11.03 23.59 -25.54
CA VAL A 326 12.16 24.41 -26.01
C VAL A 326 12.57 25.40 -24.90
N ASN A 327 13.76 25.15 -24.33
CA ASN A 327 14.62 26.04 -23.54
C ASN A 327 14.19 26.42 -22.10
N SER A 328 14.89 25.89 -21.09
CA SER A 328 15.97 26.62 -20.37
C SER A 328 16.38 25.94 -19.05
N PRO A 329 17.62 26.17 -18.57
CA PRO A 329 18.23 25.55 -17.40
C PRO A 329 18.08 26.39 -16.11
N ASP A 330 18.52 25.80 -15.00
CA ASP A 330 18.79 26.40 -13.67
C ASP A 330 17.63 26.56 -12.67
N ALA A 331 17.67 25.73 -11.61
CA ALA A 331 17.39 26.13 -10.23
C ALA A 331 17.91 25.06 -9.26
N GLN A 332 18.99 25.40 -8.56
CA GLN A 332 19.64 24.60 -7.51
C GLN A 332 18.94 24.75 -6.15
N GLY A 333 19.02 23.70 -5.32
CA GLY A 333 19.25 23.81 -3.87
C GLY A 333 18.03 23.75 -2.93
N LEU A 334 17.93 22.64 -2.17
CA LEU A 334 17.90 22.57 -0.69
C LEU A 334 17.32 21.21 -0.24
N VAL A 335 18.20 20.27 0.15
CA VAL A 335 17.86 18.99 0.75
C VAL A 335 18.05 19.09 2.27
N ASN A 336 16.98 18.82 3.02
CA ASN A 336 17.04 18.63 4.48
C ASN A 336 17.12 17.14 4.79
N THR A 337 18.22 16.77 5.42
CA THR A 337 18.55 15.46 5.99
C THR A 337 17.76 15.22 7.28
N PHE A 338 16.72 14.38 7.26
CA PHE A 338 16.20 13.75 8.49
C PHE A 338 15.71 12.33 8.20
N GLY A 339 16.40 11.36 8.81
CA GLY A 339 16.02 9.94 8.81
C GLY A 339 14.74 9.73 9.62
N PHE A 340 13.75 9.10 8.99
CA PHE A 340 12.55 8.61 9.69
C PHE A 340 12.73 7.14 10.05
N VAL A 341 12.60 6.86 11.34
CA VAL A 341 12.39 5.52 11.91
C VAL A 341 11.01 5.03 11.47
N GLN A 342 10.95 4.08 10.53
CA GLN A 342 9.70 3.44 10.13
C GLN A 342 9.25 2.44 11.21
N ILE A 343 8.03 2.65 11.71
CA ILE A 343 7.31 1.71 12.57
C ILE A 343 7.04 0.44 11.75
N ARG A 344 7.39 -0.70 12.34
CA ARG A 344 7.35 -2.05 11.77
C ARG A 344 5.94 -2.49 11.38
N ASP A 345 5.62 -2.42 10.09
CA ASP A 345 4.59 -3.25 9.48
C ASP A 345 5.16 -4.66 9.25
N ASN A 346 4.62 -5.66 9.95
CA ASN A 346 5.04 -7.07 9.85
C ASN A 346 4.71 -7.75 8.49
N ALA A 347 4.38 -6.99 7.45
CA ALA A 347 4.36 -7.45 6.05
C ALA A 347 5.67 -7.15 5.29
N ASN A 348 6.56 -6.34 5.88
CA ASN A 348 7.77 -5.78 5.24
C ASN A 348 9.09 -6.36 5.78
N GLY A 349 9.05 -7.43 6.57
CA GLY A 349 10.25 -8.01 7.20
C GLY A 349 11.22 -8.73 6.25
N LYS A 350 10.96 -8.75 4.93
CA LYS A 350 11.78 -9.40 3.91
C LYS A 350 12.39 -8.44 2.88
N ILE A 351 12.25 -7.14 3.07
CA ILE A 351 12.63 -6.11 2.10
C ILE A 351 14.06 -5.63 2.35
N LEU A 352 14.82 -5.43 1.28
CA LEU A 352 16.16 -4.87 1.35
C LEU A 352 16.07 -3.35 1.62
N ASN A 353 16.55 -2.91 2.79
CA ASN A 353 16.57 -1.50 3.15
C ASN A 353 17.92 -0.83 2.80
N ASP A 354 17.93 0.51 2.77
CA ASP A 354 19.12 1.29 2.42
C ASP A 354 20.28 1.10 3.41
N GLU A 355 19.99 0.88 4.70
CA GLU A 355 20.99 0.64 5.73
C GLU A 355 21.75 -0.68 5.50
N GLN A 356 21.02 -1.77 5.17
CA GLN A 356 21.59 -3.07 4.84
C GLN A 356 22.41 -3.02 3.54
N LEU A 357 21.97 -2.22 2.57
CA LEU A 357 22.74 -1.95 1.34
C LEU A 357 24.07 -1.28 1.69
N ILE A 358 24.04 -0.20 2.46
CA ILE A 358 25.23 0.56 2.85
C ILE A 358 26.20 -0.31 3.66
N ASP A 359 25.72 -1.02 4.68
CA ASP A 359 26.55 -1.92 5.50
C ASP A 359 27.23 -3.01 4.66
N SER A 360 26.49 -3.64 3.76
CA SER A 360 27.04 -4.66 2.85
C SER A 360 28.07 -4.08 1.87
N LEU A 361 27.86 -2.84 1.39
CA LEU A 361 28.79 -2.12 0.53
C LEU A 361 30.07 -1.69 1.26
N GLU A 362 29.95 -1.21 2.51
CA GLU A 362 31.09 -0.92 3.36
C GLU A 362 31.91 -2.18 3.64
N ASN A 363 31.25 -3.31 3.91
CA ASN A 363 31.92 -4.59 4.13
C ASN A 363 32.63 -5.08 2.86
N LEU A 364 32.03 -4.89 1.68
CA LEU A 364 32.68 -5.14 0.39
C LEU A 364 33.95 -4.29 0.22
N SER A 365 33.87 -2.99 0.53
CA SER A 365 35.02 -2.08 0.49
C SER A 365 36.13 -2.55 1.43
N LYS A 366 35.80 -2.81 2.70
CA LYS A 366 36.76 -3.25 3.74
C LYS A 366 37.43 -4.58 3.41
N THR A 367 36.67 -5.57 2.94
CA THR A 367 37.17 -6.95 2.77
C THR A 367 37.79 -7.22 1.40
N LYS A 368 37.35 -6.52 0.35
CA LYS A 368 37.77 -6.78 -1.04
C LYS A 368 38.41 -5.58 -1.73
N ASN A 369 38.46 -4.42 -1.07
CA ASN A 369 38.94 -3.17 -1.66
C ASN A 369 38.21 -2.79 -2.95
N ILE A 370 36.90 -3.08 -2.99
CA ILE A 370 36.01 -2.76 -4.11
C ILE A 370 35.01 -1.73 -3.61
N ASN A 371 35.04 -0.54 -4.21
CA ASN A 371 34.09 0.52 -3.90
C ASN A 371 32.96 0.49 -4.93
N LEU A 372 31.74 0.27 -4.46
CA LEU A 372 30.51 0.38 -5.25
C LEU A 372 29.64 1.42 -4.57
N SER A 373 29.19 2.43 -5.31
CA SER A 373 28.31 3.45 -4.73
C SER A 373 26.85 3.02 -4.73
N LEU A 374 26.10 3.52 -3.74
CA LEU A 374 24.68 3.24 -3.59
C LEU A 374 23.86 3.54 -4.87
N PRO A 375 24.12 4.65 -5.62
CA PRO A 375 23.41 4.90 -6.88
C PRO A 375 23.61 3.82 -7.95
N VAL A 376 24.79 3.21 -8.02
CA VAL A 376 25.07 2.11 -8.96
C VAL A 376 24.18 0.91 -8.63
N VAL A 377 24.10 0.54 -7.35
CA VAL A 377 23.28 -0.59 -6.91
C VAL A 377 21.80 -0.31 -7.14
N LYS A 378 21.32 0.88 -6.79
CA LYS A 378 19.92 1.27 -7.03
C LYS A 378 19.57 1.30 -8.52
N ALA A 379 20.51 1.70 -9.38
CA ALA A 379 20.32 1.63 -10.83
C ALA A 379 20.14 0.19 -11.33
N VAL A 380 20.95 -0.75 -10.81
CA VAL A 380 20.79 -2.17 -11.14
C VAL A 380 19.45 -2.70 -10.63
N ILE A 381 19.04 -2.35 -9.41
CA ILE A 381 17.73 -2.76 -8.88
C ILE A 381 16.58 -2.22 -9.74
N GLU A 382 16.61 -0.95 -10.15
CA GLU A 382 15.54 -0.36 -10.99
C GLU A 382 15.45 -1.02 -12.38
N VAL A 383 16.58 -1.43 -12.96
CA VAL A 383 16.59 -1.99 -14.33
C VAL A 383 16.32 -3.50 -14.34
N GLU A 384 16.86 -4.24 -13.37
CA GLU A 384 16.79 -5.70 -13.31
C GLU A 384 15.58 -6.19 -12.50
N SER A 385 15.06 -5.37 -11.58
CA SER A 385 13.85 -5.71 -10.83
C SER A 385 12.64 -5.00 -11.40
N SER A 386 11.49 -5.69 -11.38
CA SER A 386 10.17 -5.05 -11.54
C SER A 386 9.64 -4.52 -10.20
N GLY A 387 10.53 -3.97 -9.35
CA GLY A 387 10.19 -3.33 -8.08
C GLY A 387 10.25 -4.18 -6.80
N ARG A 388 10.00 -5.50 -6.85
CA ARG A 388 10.02 -6.38 -5.65
C ARG A 388 10.69 -7.73 -5.90
N GLY A 389 11.43 -8.23 -4.91
CA GLY A 389 12.12 -9.53 -4.94
C GLY A 389 11.28 -10.70 -4.43
N HIS A 390 10.15 -10.43 -3.78
CA HIS A 390 9.19 -11.44 -3.32
C HIS A 390 7.78 -11.19 -3.90
N LEU A 391 7.05 -12.28 -4.11
CA LEU A 391 5.63 -12.29 -4.44
C LEU A 391 4.77 -11.95 -3.22
N LYS A 392 3.49 -11.59 -3.45
CA LYS A 392 2.52 -11.25 -2.38
C LYS A 392 2.34 -12.37 -1.34
N ASN A 393 2.55 -13.64 -1.72
CA ASN A 393 2.47 -14.79 -0.82
C ASN A 393 3.74 -15.01 0.02
N GLY A 394 4.76 -14.15 -0.11
CA GLY A 394 6.01 -14.23 0.62
C GLY A 394 7.07 -15.15 0.01
N ASN A 395 6.79 -15.77 -1.14
CA ASN A 395 7.78 -16.54 -1.90
C ASN A 395 8.71 -15.63 -2.70
N ALA A 396 9.93 -16.09 -2.98
CA ALA A 396 10.84 -15.38 -3.89
C ALA A 396 10.18 -15.20 -5.27
N LYS A 397 10.45 -14.09 -5.95
CA LYS A 397 10.06 -13.95 -7.34
C LYS A 397 10.94 -14.87 -8.18
N ILE A 398 10.34 -15.72 -9.01
CA ILE A 398 11.08 -16.63 -9.87
C ILE A 398 10.69 -16.49 -11.34
N LEU A 399 11.62 -16.89 -12.22
CA LEU A 399 11.36 -17.13 -13.63
C LEU A 399 11.98 -18.48 -14.01
N PHE A 400 11.15 -19.44 -14.44
CA PHE A 400 11.62 -20.79 -14.76
C PHE A 400 11.98 -20.93 -16.25
N GLU A 401 13.21 -21.36 -16.52
CA GLU A 401 13.78 -21.50 -17.85
C GLU A 401 13.74 -22.96 -18.32
N GLY A 402 12.65 -23.36 -18.98
CA GLY A 402 12.47 -24.76 -19.41
C GLY A 402 13.48 -25.25 -20.46
N HIS A 403 14.07 -24.33 -21.23
CA HIS A 403 15.16 -24.65 -22.15
C HIS A 403 16.48 -24.96 -21.45
N LEU A 404 16.75 -24.28 -20.34
CA LEU A 404 17.90 -24.54 -19.50
C LEU A 404 17.73 -25.86 -18.77
N PHE A 405 16.52 -26.16 -18.30
CA PHE A 405 16.21 -27.45 -17.68
C PHE A 405 16.43 -28.62 -18.64
N TRP A 406 16.01 -28.48 -19.90
CA TRP A 406 16.32 -29.46 -20.96
C TRP A 406 17.83 -29.67 -21.12
N ARG A 407 18.60 -28.57 -21.22
CA ARG A 407 20.06 -28.63 -21.38
C ARG A 407 20.74 -29.32 -20.21
N LEU A 408 20.38 -28.95 -18.98
CA LEU A 408 20.96 -29.50 -17.76
C LEU A 408 20.65 -30.99 -17.58
N LEU A 409 19.46 -31.45 -17.94
CA LEU A 409 19.11 -32.87 -17.92
C LEU A 409 19.91 -33.67 -18.96
N LYS A 410 20.12 -33.08 -20.14
CA LYS A 410 20.97 -33.67 -21.17
C LYS A 410 22.42 -33.78 -20.72
N ASP A 411 22.95 -32.72 -20.10
CA ASP A 411 24.32 -32.70 -19.56
C ASP A 411 24.51 -33.69 -18.41
N LYS A 412 23.45 -34.00 -17.65
CA LYS A 412 23.42 -35.07 -16.65
C LYS A 412 23.46 -36.48 -17.25
N GLY A 413 23.27 -36.62 -18.56
CA GLY A 413 23.33 -37.90 -19.29
C GLY A 413 21.97 -38.52 -19.61
N MET A 414 20.87 -37.77 -19.51
CA MET A 414 19.56 -38.25 -19.97
C MET A 414 19.53 -38.35 -21.50
N SER A 415 18.99 -39.45 -22.02
CA SER A 415 18.91 -39.67 -23.47
C SER A 415 17.90 -38.73 -24.14
N ASP A 416 18.10 -38.44 -25.43
CA ASP A 416 17.17 -37.60 -26.20
C ASP A 416 15.76 -38.22 -26.26
N GLU A 417 15.65 -39.55 -26.25
CA GLU A 417 14.36 -40.27 -26.24
C GLU A 417 13.58 -40.09 -24.92
N GLU A 418 14.28 -40.12 -23.77
CA GLU A 418 13.67 -39.89 -22.45
C GLU A 418 13.19 -38.45 -22.30
N LEU A 419 13.99 -37.48 -22.75
CA LEU A 419 13.62 -36.07 -22.74
C LEU A 419 12.41 -35.78 -23.65
N GLU A 420 12.37 -36.36 -24.84
CA GLU A 420 11.23 -36.23 -25.74
C GLU A 420 9.95 -36.87 -25.19
N ASN A 421 10.08 -37.98 -24.45
CA ASN A 421 8.94 -38.58 -23.77
C ASN A 421 8.43 -37.73 -22.59
N LEU A 422 9.33 -37.14 -21.80
CA LEU A 422 8.96 -36.22 -20.71
C LEU A 422 8.35 -34.90 -21.23
N GLN A 423 8.80 -34.43 -22.39
CA GLN A 423 8.26 -33.24 -23.03
C GLN A 423 6.81 -33.43 -23.51
N LYS A 424 6.42 -34.63 -23.95
CA LYS A 424 5.03 -34.90 -24.40
C LYS A 424 4.02 -34.55 -23.31
N THR A 425 4.35 -34.83 -22.06
CA THR A 425 3.50 -34.56 -20.88
C THR A 425 3.79 -33.20 -20.24
N ASN A 426 4.98 -32.61 -20.46
CA ASN A 426 5.39 -31.34 -19.83
C ASN A 426 5.97 -30.32 -20.82
N LYS A 427 5.21 -29.97 -21.85
CA LYS A 427 5.64 -29.06 -22.94
C LYS A 427 6.09 -27.67 -22.45
N ASP A 428 5.52 -27.20 -21.35
CA ASP A 428 5.76 -25.87 -20.80
C ASP A 428 6.95 -25.80 -19.82
N ILE A 429 7.53 -26.93 -19.42
CA ILE A 429 8.74 -26.97 -18.56
C ILE A 429 9.96 -27.57 -19.28
N LEU A 430 9.77 -28.22 -20.44
CA LEU A 430 10.85 -28.86 -21.22
C LEU A 430 10.74 -28.50 -22.70
N TYR A 431 11.72 -27.76 -23.22
CA TYR A 431 11.77 -27.38 -24.63
C TYR A 431 13.20 -27.11 -25.10
N LYS A 432 13.55 -27.42 -26.36
CA LYS A 432 14.93 -27.34 -26.86
C LYS A 432 15.43 -25.90 -27.11
N THR A 433 14.52 -24.99 -27.44
CA THR A 433 14.86 -23.63 -27.88
C THR A 433 14.18 -22.62 -26.99
N TRP A 434 14.91 -21.58 -26.57
CA TRP A 434 14.35 -20.50 -25.76
C TRP A 434 13.09 -19.90 -26.41
N THR A 435 12.02 -19.79 -25.62
CA THR A 435 10.74 -19.18 -26.00
C THR A 435 10.09 -18.52 -24.78
N ARG A 436 9.34 -17.45 -25.03
CA ARG A 436 8.56 -16.73 -24.01
C ARG A 436 7.13 -17.26 -23.85
N GLU A 437 6.68 -18.12 -24.76
CA GLU A 437 5.29 -18.59 -24.84
C GLU A 437 4.82 -19.30 -23.56
N PHE A 438 5.73 -19.95 -22.84
CA PHE A 438 5.41 -20.76 -21.66
C PHE A 438 5.54 -20.01 -20.33
N TYR A 439 5.96 -18.73 -20.36
CA TYR A 439 6.06 -17.93 -19.15
C TYR A 439 4.65 -17.54 -18.68
N LYS A 440 4.35 -17.88 -17.43
CA LYS A 440 3.09 -17.55 -16.75
C LYS A 440 3.25 -16.31 -15.87
N GLY A 441 4.46 -16.07 -15.37
CA GLY A 441 4.75 -14.99 -14.43
C GLY A 441 4.15 -15.23 -13.04
N GLY A 442 4.59 -14.42 -12.08
CA GLY A 442 4.07 -14.42 -10.71
C GLY A 442 4.09 -15.81 -10.06
N ILE A 443 2.93 -16.22 -9.53
CA ILE A 443 2.77 -17.52 -8.85
C ILE A 443 2.75 -18.70 -9.83
N GLY A 444 2.34 -18.50 -11.09
CA GLY A 444 2.25 -19.56 -12.08
C GLY A 444 3.61 -20.18 -12.46
N GLU A 445 4.71 -19.45 -12.20
CA GLU A 445 6.06 -19.97 -12.34
C GLU A 445 6.39 -21.04 -11.28
N TYR A 446 5.81 -20.96 -10.09
CA TYR A 446 5.97 -22.00 -9.06
C TYR A 446 5.31 -23.31 -9.48
N ASP A 447 4.18 -23.29 -10.20
CA ASP A 447 3.56 -24.51 -10.73
C ASP A 447 4.45 -25.21 -11.77
N ARG A 448 5.27 -24.44 -12.49
CA ARG A 448 6.26 -24.97 -13.44
C ARG A 448 7.46 -25.55 -12.68
N LEU A 449 7.98 -24.81 -11.71
CA LEU A 449 9.09 -25.24 -10.86
C LEU A 449 8.76 -26.53 -10.10
N GLU A 450 7.60 -26.61 -9.43
CA GLU A 450 7.20 -27.78 -8.63
C GLU A 450 7.02 -29.04 -9.49
N ARG A 451 6.59 -28.90 -10.75
CA ARG A 451 6.58 -30.02 -11.69
C ARG A 451 7.97 -30.43 -12.15
N ALA A 452 8.86 -29.47 -12.39
CA ALA A 452 10.25 -29.77 -12.73
C ALA A 452 10.96 -30.47 -11.55
N LYS A 453 10.68 -30.07 -10.30
CA LYS A 453 11.22 -30.69 -9.09
C LYS A 453 10.85 -32.17 -8.93
N LYS A 454 9.71 -32.60 -9.49
CA LYS A 454 9.31 -34.02 -9.51
C LYS A 454 10.21 -34.87 -10.41
N ILE A 455 10.87 -34.27 -11.40
CA ILE A 455 11.81 -34.94 -12.30
C ILE A 455 13.20 -34.92 -11.69
N ASP A 456 13.72 -33.71 -11.44
CA ASP A 456 15.00 -33.50 -10.76
C ASP A 456 14.95 -32.18 -9.98
N PRO A 457 14.97 -32.23 -8.63
CA PRO A 457 14.80 -31.03 -7.81
C PRO A 457 16.01 -30.10 -7.86
N LYS A 458 17.23 -30.64 -7.95
CA LYS A 458 18.46 -29.85 -8.05
C LYS A 458 18.49 -29.08 -9.36
N LEU A 459 18.26 -29.77 -10.48
CA LEU A 459 18.31 -29.14 -11.80
C LEU A 459 17.13 -28.19 -12.01
N ALA A 460 15.98 -28.44 -11.40
CA ALA A 460 14.84 -27.53 -11.43
C ALA A 460 15.17 -26.18 -10.79
N VAL A 461 15.78 -26.19 -9.59
CA VAL A 461 16.21 -24.95 -8.91
C VAL A 461 17.30 -24.24 -9.71
N TYR A 462 18.23 -24.98 -10.33
CA TYR A 462 19.28 -24.40 -11.19
C TYR A 462 18.74 -23.76 -12.46
N SER A 463 17.59 -24.23 -12.94
CA SER A 463 16.92 -23.72 -14.14
C SER A 463 16.00 -22.53 -13.87
N ALA A 464 15.96 -22.02 -12.64
CA ALA A 464 15.16 -20.85 -12.29
C ALA A 464 16.05 -19.65 -11.94
N SER A 465 15.62 -18.46 -12.33
CA SER A 465 16.15 -17.19 -11.87
C SER A 465 15.39 -16.72 -10.64
N TRP A 466 16.10 -16.21 -9.63
CA TRP A 466 15.53 -15.94 -8.30
C TRP A 466 15.71 -14.50 -7.85
N GLY A 467 14.68 -13.98 -7.17
CA GLY A 467 14.75 -12.77 -6.35
C GLY A 467 14.83 -11.46 -7.12
N LEU A 468 15.24 -10.41 -6.41
CA LEU A 468 15.29 -9.02 -6.89
C LEU A 468 16.21 -8.84 -8.10
N PHE A 469 17.33 -9.56 -8.11
CA PHE A 469 18.37 -9.49 -9.14
C PHE A 469 18.24 -10.61 -10.18
N GLN A 470 17.19 -11.44 -10.12
CA GLN A 470 16.95 -12.54 -11.07
C GLN A 470 18.21 -13.42 -11.31
N ILE A 471 18.90 -13.80 -10.23
CA ILE A 471 20.10 -14.62 -10.32
C ILE A 471 19.71 -16.06 -10.63
N LEU A 472 20.25 -16.60 -11.73
CA LEU A 472 20.01 -17.97 -12.15
C LEU A 472 20.68 -18.98 -11.21
N GLY A 473 19.94 -20.01 -10.76
CA GLY A 473 20.40 -20.99 -9.79
C GLY A 473 21.63 -21.81 -10.23
N GLU A 474 21.82 -22.05 -11.53
CA GLU A 474 23.03 -22.70 -12.10
C GLU A 474 24.33 -21.97 -11.67
N ASN A 475 24.24 -20.67 -11.36
CA ASN A 475 25.40 -19.90 -10.89
C ASN A 475 25.91 -20.31 -9.51
N LEU A 476 25.15 -21.11 -8.76
CA LEU A 476 25.58 -21.63 -7.46
C LEU A 476 26.87 -22.45 -7.56
N GLU A 477 27.05 -23.22 -8.63
CA GLU A 477 28.23 -24.07 -8.80
C GLU A 477 29.45 -23.31 -9.32
N HIS A 478 29.24 -22.25 -10.10
CA HIS A 478 30.30 -21.62 -10.88
C HIS A 478 30.70 -20.23 -10.38
N ASN A 479 29.72 -19.42 -9.95
CA ASN A 479 29.89 -17.98 -9.73
C ASN A 479 29.59 -17.56 -8.27
N ILE A 480 28.67 -18.19 -7.55
CA ILE A 480 28.37 -17.83 -6.15
C ILE A 480 29.21 -18.70 -5.21
N LYS A 481 30.47 -18.29 -4.99
CA LYS A 481 31.44 -19.09 -4.22
C LYS A 481 31.49 -18.78 -2.72
N SER A 482 31.25 -17.52 -2.35
CA SER A 482 31.28 -17.01 -0.97
C SER A 482 30.53 -15.68 -0.92
N ARG A 483 29.67 -15.52 0.09
CA ARG A 483 29.04 -14.24 0.41
C ARG A 483 29.98 -13.38 1.23
N ILE A 484 29.88 -12.07 1.06
CA ILE A 484 30.66 -11.11 1.86
C ILE A 484 29.93 -10.89 3.19
N GLY A 485 30.67 -10.90 4.30
CA GLY A 485 30.14 -10.55 5.63
C GLY A 485 29.91 -11.74 6.57
N GLU A 486 30.01 -12.98 6.10
CA GLU A 486 29.95 -14.19 6.93
C GLU A 486 31.07 -15.15 6.51
N GLU A 487 32.07 -15.36 7.37
CA GLU A 487 33.29 -16.13 7.07
C GLU A 487 33.02 -17.62 6.73
N GLU A 488 31.80 -18.13 6.94
CA GLU A 488 31.42 -19.54 6.76
C GLU A 488 30.24 -19.81 5.81
N ASP A 489 29.70 -18.82 5.08
CA ASP A 489 28.39 -18.98 4.42
C ASP A 489 28.49 -19.22 2.90
N LYS A 490 29.21 -20.30 2.51
CA LYS A 490 29.00 -20.92 1.20
C LYS A 490 27.78 -21.81 1.30
N TYR A 491 26.83 -21.64 0.39
CA TYR A 491 25.72 -22.58 0.23
C TYR A 491 26.24 -24.02 0.14
N LYS A 492 25.87 -24.83 1.13
CA LYS A 492 26.26 -26.23 1.23
C LYS A 492 25.47 -27.06 0.25
N THR A 493 24.21 -26.69 0.02
CA THR A 493 23.29 -27.38 -0.87
C THR A 493 22.37 -26.41 -1.63
N TRP A 494 21.67 -26.91 -2.65
CA TRP A 494 20.74 -26.12 -3.46
C TRP A 494 19.43 -25.81 -2.70
N GLU A 495 19.05 -26.65 -1.73
CA GLU A 495 17.92 -26.45 -0.83
C GLU A 495 18.14 -25.22 0.07
N GLU A 496 19.37 -25.06 0.57
CA GLU A 496 19.75 -23.89 1.35
C GLU A 496 19.68 -22.61 0.51
N PHE A 497 20.12 -22.70 -0.76
CA PHE A 497 19.95 -21.60 -1.71
C PHE A 497 18.49 -21.19 -1.85
N GLU A 498 17.62 -22.14 -2.19
CA GLU A 498 16.19 -21.90 -2.33
C GLU A 498 15.58 -21.31 -1.04
N LEU A 499 15.85 -21.91 0.13
CA LEU A 499 15.33 -21.45 1.42
C LEU A 499 15.70 -19.99 1.70
N LYS A 500 16.98 -19.62 1.47
CA LYS A 500 17.46 -18.26 1.68
C LYS A 500 16.85 -17.27 0.69
N GLN A 501 16.55 -17.68 -0.54
CA GLN A 501 15.82 -16.82 -1.49
C GLN A 501 14.42 -16.48 -0.97
N HIS A 502 13.76 -17.39 -0.25
CA HIS A 502 12.45 -17.14 0.35
C HIS A 502 12.51 -16.32 1.65
N GLU A 503 13.68 -16.16 2.27
CA GLU A 503 13.81 -15.58 3.61
C GLU A 503 13.86 -14.05 3.60
N HIS A 504 14.73 -13.45 2.77
CA HIS A 504 14.95 -12.00 2.76
C HIS A 504 15.64 -11.52 1.47
N GLU A 505 15.32 -10.31 0.99
CA GLU A 505 15.96 -9.70 -0.21
C GLU A 505 17.45 -9.37 0.02
N LYS A 506 17.90 -9.36 1.28
CA LYS A 506 19.32 -9.23 1.65
C LYS A 506 20.12 -10.35 1.03
N TYR A 507 19.59 -11.56 1.02
CA TYR A 507 20.25 -12.71 0.41
C TYR A 507 20.34 -12.58 -1.11
N HIS A 508 19.32 -12.01 -1.75
CA HIS A 508 19.35 -11.72 -3.19
C HIS A 508 20.49 -10.74 -3.52
N PHE A 509 20.68 -9.72 -2.67
CA PHE A 509 21.75 -8.74 -2.83
C PHE A 509 23.14 -9.33 -2.61
N LEU A 510 23.33 -10.14 -1.57
CA LEU A 510 24.61 -10.81 -1.31
C LEU A 510 24.99 -11.76 -2.45
N ASP A 511 24.02 -12.47 -3.03
CA ASP A 511 24.23 -13.35 -4.18
C ASP A 511 24.59 -12.57 -5.44
N PHE A 512 23.95 -11.42 -5.65
CA PHE A 512 24.30 -10.49 -6.71
C PHE A 512 25.77 -10.03 -6.59
N LEU A 513 26.20 -9.60 -5.39
CA LEU A 513 27.59 -9.18 -5.14
C LEU A 513 28.58 -10.32 -5.42
N ALA A 514 28.30 -11.51 -4.89
CA ALA A 514 29.13 -12.70 -5.12
C ALA A 514 29.23 -13.02 -6.63
N PHE A 515 28.13 -12.92 -7.36
CA PHE A 515 28.07 -13.17 -8.79
C PHE A 515 28.89 -12.17 -9.62
N ILE A 516 28.76 -10.86 -9.38
CA ILE A 516 29.47 -9.85 -10.18
C ILE A 516 30.99 -9.84 -9.90
N MET A 517 31.42 -10.33 -8.74
CA MET A 517 32.83 -10.44 -8.40
C MET A 517 33.53 -11.61 -9.09
N THR A 518 32.80 -12.70 -9.36
CA THR A 518 33.38 -13.93 -9.91
C THR A 518 33.17 -14.04 -11.40
N LYS A 519 32.01 -13.62 -11.92
CA LYS A 519 31.72 -13.66 -13.35
C LYS A 519 32.64 -12.70 -14.08
N LYS A 520 33.27 -13.19 -15.14
CA LYS A 520 34.25 -12.44 -15.93
C LYS A 520 33.77 -12.22 -17.36
N LEU A 521 34.08 -11.03 -17.86
CA LEU A 521 33.95 -10.66 -19.25
C LEU A 521 35.34 -10.40 -19.80
N LYS A 522 35.77 -11.19 -20.79
CA LYS A 522 37.11 -11.05 -21.39
C LYS A 522 38.25 -11.01 -20.35
N GLY A 523 38.12 -11.81 -19.27
CA GLY A 523 39.08 -11.88 -18.18
C GLY A 523 38.88 -10.87 -17.05
N THR A 524 38.02 -9.85 -17.23
CA THR A 524 37.73 -8.81 -16.23
C THR A 524 36.46 -9.14 -15.44
N PRO A 525 36.49 -9.15 -14.10
CA PRO A 525 35.28 -9.29 -13.27
C PRO A 525 34.21 -8.25 -13.58
N LEU A 526 32.93 -8.61 -13.54
CA LEU A 526 31.85 -7.68 -13.87
C LEU A 526 31.82 -6.46 -12.94
N VAL A 527 32.12 -6.68 -11.67
CA VAL A 527 32.18 -5.61 -10.66
C VAL A 527 33.12 -4.48 -11.05
N ASN A 528 34.22 -4.77 -11.76
CA ASN A 528 35.19 -3.76 -12.17
C ASN A 528 34.63 -2.77 -13.21
N PHE A 529 33.57 -3.14 -13.95
CA PHE A 529 32.94 -2.22 -14.91
C PHE A 529 32.06 -1.18 -14.23
N ILE A 530 31.65 -1.42 -12.98
CA ILE A 530 30.72 -0.58 -12.21
C ILE A 530 31.29 -0.13 -10.86
N SER A 531 32.53 -0.52 -10.53
CA SER A 531 33.24 -0.10 -9.33
C SER A 531 33.84 1.29 -9.49
N GLU A 532 33.80 2.08 -8.41
CA GLU A 532 34.52 3.34 -8.31
C GLU A 532 36.01 3.09 -8.16
N ASN A 533 36.78 3.69 -9.06
CA ASN A 533 38.23 3.79 -8.99
C ASN A 533 38.65 5.24 -9.28
N GLU A 534 39.87 5.60 -8.93
CA GLU A 534 40.41 6.97 -9.06
C GLU A 534 40.29 7.55 -10.49
N ASN A 535 40.16 6.68 -11.51
CA ASN A 535 40.05 7.07 -12.92
C ASN A 535 38.62 7.09 -13.45
N SER A 536 37.64 6.59 -12.70
CA SER A 536 36.28 6.38 -13.21
C SER A 536 35.46 7.66 -13.31
N ASN A 537 35.69 8.70 -12.48
CA ASN A 537 34.92 9.96 -12.48
C ASN A 537 33.37 9.80 -12.59
N GLY A 538 32.82 8.66 -12.17
CA GLY A 538 31.40 8.32 -12.33
C GLY A 538 30.96 7.91 -13.75
N GLU A 539 31.91 7.59 -14.63
CA GLU A 539 31.69 6.95 -15.93
C GLU A 539 31.94 5.44 -15.85
N TYR A 540 30.86 4.68 -15.69
CA TYR A 540 30.93 3.21 -15.68
C TYR A 540 30.73 2.63 -17.07
N ASN A 541 31.31 1.44 -17.31
CA ASN A 541 31.15 0.73 -18.56
C ASN A 541 29.86 -0.11 -18.56
N TRP A 542 28.73 0.58 -18.61
CA TRP A 542 27.39 -0.03 -18.60
C TRP A 542 27.17 -1.03 -19.73
N ALA A 543 27.80 -0.82 -20.89
CA ALA A 543 27.71 -1.73 -22.03
C ALA A 543 28.37 -3.09 -21.74
N ASN A 544 29.59 -3.09 -21.22
CA ASN A 544 30.27 -4.33 -20.85
C ASN A 544 29.61 -4.99 -19.63
N PHE A 545 29.20 -4.20 -18.62
CA PHE A 545 28.46 -4.75 -17.50
C PHE A 545 27.17 -5.43 -17.95
N ALA A 546 26.33 -4.74 -18.75
CA ALA A 546 25.09 -5.29 -19.28
C ALA A 546 25.32 -6.51 -20.20
N TRP A 547 26.37 -6.52 -21.03
CA TRP A 547 26.70 -7.71 -21.83
C TRP A 547 27.08 -8.90 -20.97
N GLY A 548 27.87 -8.68 -19.92
CA GLY A 548 28.26 -9.75 -19.01
C GLY A 548 27.15 -10.25 -18.10
N TYR A 549 26.25 -9.35 -17.69
CA TYR A 549 25.13 -9.66 -16.82
C TYR A 549 23.97 -10.29 -17.60
N ASN A 550 23.46 -9.59 -18.62
CA ASN A 550 22.26 -9.94 -19.41
C ASN A 550 22.55 -10.74 -20.70
N GLY A 551 23.82 -10.84 -21.11
CA GLY A 551 24.22 -11.59 -22.30
C GLY A 551 24.16 -10.79 -23.62
N SER A 552 24.31 -11.50 -24.74
CA SER A 552 24.42 -10.89 -26.08
C SER A 552 23.19 -10.10 -26.53
N GLY A 553 22.01 -10.40 -25.97
CA GLY A 553 20.77 -9.69 -26.24
C GLY A 553 20.64 -8.31 -25.58
N TYR A 554 21.61 -7.88 -24.75
CA TYR A 554 21.44 -6.69 -23.90
C TYR A 554 21.09 -5.41 -24.67
N LYS A 555 21.65 -5.22 -25.88
CA LYS A 555 21.40 -4.04 -26.72
C LYS A 555 19.96 -3.96 -27.22
N ALA A 556 19.35 -5.11 -27.55
CA ALA A 556 17.97 -5.15 -28.04
C ALA A 556 16.99 -4.65 -26.98
N ASN A 557 17.27 -4.93 -25.70
CA ASN A 557 16.49 -4.48 -24.54
C ASN A 557 17.04 -3.19 -23.91
N LYS A 558 18.02 -2.54 -24.54
CA LYS A 558 18.63 -1.26 -24.12
C LYS A 558 19.11 -1.23 -22.66
N TYR A 559 19.60 -2.35 -22.13
CA TYR A 559 20.00 -2.46 -20.72
C TYR A 559 21.09 -1.46 -20.33
N ASP A 560 22.07 -1.25 -21.21
CA ASP A 560 23.17 -0.30 -21.00
C ASP A 560 22.67 1.14 -20.86
N ILE A 561 21.74 1.56 -21.73
CA ILE A 561 21.14 2.89 -21.70
C ILE A 561 20.27 3.05 -20.45
N ARG A 562 19.46 2.04 -20.12
CA ARG A 562 18.58 2.05 -18.93
C ARG A 562 19.40 2.12 -17.64
N LEU A 563 20.46 1.32 -17.52
CA LEU A 563 21.35 1.34 -16.35
C LEU A 563 22.04 2.69 -16.18
N LYS A 564 22.55 3.26 -17.28
CA LYS A 564 23.15 4.60 -17.25
C LYS A 564 22.13 5.66 -16.81
N ALA A 565 20.93 5.66 -17.39
CA ALA A 565 19.90 6.63 -17.05
C ALA A 565 19.44 6.52 -15.60
N ALA A 566 19.23 5.29 -15.10
CA ALA A 566 18.88 5.03 -13.71
C ALA A 566 20.02 5.45 -12.76
N TYR A 567 21.28 5.19 -13.11
CA TYR A 567 22.41 5.67 -12.33
C TYR A 567 22.46 7.20 -12.27
N GLU A 568 22.32 7.91 -13.39
CA GLU A 568 22.31 9.38 -13.39
C GLU A 568 21.15 9.94 -12.55
N LYS A 569 19.99 9.27 -12.56
CA LYS A 569 18.85 9.59 -11.70
C LYS A 569 19.22 9.45 -10.23
N TYR A 570 19.76 8.30 -9.81
CA TYR A 570 20.11 8.07 -8.41
C TYR A 570 21.34 8.87 -7.96
N LYS A 571 22.31 9.11 -8.85
CA LYS A 571 23.47 9.96 -8.59
C LYS A 571 23.03 11.36 -8.20
N LYS A 572 22.05 11.93 -8.91
CA LYS A 572 21.46 13.25 -8.58
C LYS A 572 20.66 13.26 -7.27
N ILE A 573 20.12 12.12 -6.85
CA ILE A 573 19.35 12.01 -5.60
C ILE A 573 20.30 11.91 -4.39
N HIS A 574 21.47 11.30 -4.58
CA HIS A 574 22.45 11.01 -3.52
C HIS A 574 23.70 11.92 -3.56
N GLN A 575 23.72 12.93 -4.44
CA GLN A 575 24.65 14.08 -4.44
C GLN A 575 23.98 15.26 -3.77
#